data_AF-A0A1V6K7I2-F1
#
_entry.id   AF-A0A1V6K7I2-F1
#
_cell.length_a   1.000
_cell.length_b   1.000
_cell.length_c   1.000
_cell.angle_alpha   90.00
_cell.angle_beta   90.00
_cell.angle_gamma   90.00
#
_symmetry.space_group_name_H-M   'P 1'
#
loop_
_entity.id
_entity.type
_entity.pdbx_description
1 polymer ?
#
loop_
_entity_poly.entity_id
_entity_poly.type
_entity_poly.pdbx_seq_one_letter_code
_entity_poly.pdbx_strand_id
1 'polypeptide(L)'
;MNQTKKFMRTPLVWELAKIVDDREIVLRASYVSAEEFCALACRPGPMLPRSMLPESMLQDVDAGEWIGTGLRFVHEGQEYLLRCRIEGVI
;
A
#
# COMPACT_ATOMS: atom_id res chain seq x y z
N MET A 1 -26.98 3.85 -14.52
CA MET A 1 -25.72 4.43 -14.02
C MET A 1 -24.65 3.36 -14.11
N ASN A 2 -23.69 3.48 -15.04
CA ASN A 2 -22.70 2.44 -15.35
C ASN A 2 -21.84 2.08 -14.13
N GLN A 3 -21.73 0.79 -13.79
CA GLN A 3 -20.95 0.29 -12.65
C GLN A 3 -19.48 0.77 -12.68
N THR A 4 -18.92 0.99 -13.87
CA THR A 4 -17.57 1.54 -14.09
C THR A 4 -17.37 2.93 -13.47
N LYS A 5 -18.42 3.77 -13.43
CA LYS A 5 -18.34 5.09 -12.79
C LYS A 5 -18.39 5.03 -11.26
N LYS A 6 -18.85 3.91 -10.69
CA LYS A 6 -18.92 3.72 -9.23
C LYS A 6 -17.53 3.35 -8.67
N PHE A 7 -16.79 2.49 -9.36
CA PHE A 7 -15.40 2.13 -9.01
C PHE A 7 -14.42 3.32 -9.10
N MET A 8 -14.59 4.21 -10.09
CA MET A 8 -13.74 5.42 -10.20
C MET A 8 -13.92 6.41 -9.04
N ARG A 9 -14.91 6.23 -8.16
CA ARG A 9 -15.17 7.10 -7.01
C ARG A 9 -14.84 6.45 -5.67
N THR A 10 -14.51 5.16 -5.65
CA THR A 10 -14.13 4.52 -4.39
C THR A 10 -12.66 4.83 -4.14
N PRO A 11 -12.33 5.57 -3.08
CA PRO A 11 -10.95 5.94 -2.83
C PRO A 11 -10.15 4.68 -2.49
N LEU A 12 -8.95 4.62 -3.04
CA LEU A 12 -7.97 3.61 -2.69
C LEU A 12 -7.17 4.14 -1.51
N VAL A 13 -6.79 3.26 -0.58
CA VAL A 13 -6.02 3.60 0.61
C VAL A 13 -4.77 2.76 0.60
N TRP A 14 -3.62 3.43 0.57
CA TRP A 14 -2.36 2.80 0.91
C TRP A 14 -2.20 2.80 2.42
N GLU A 15 -1.79 1.67 2.98
CA GLU A 15 -1.53 1.50 4.41
C GLU A 15 -0.12 0.97 4.62
N LEU A 16 0.60 1.57 5.56
CA LEU A 16 1.78 0.97 6.18
C LEU A 16 1.37 0.45 7.55
N ALA A 17 1.38 -0.87 7.72
CA ALA A 17 1.08 -1.54 8.97
C ALA A 17 2.34 -2.18 9.56
N LYS A 18 2.46 -2.15 10.88
CA LYS A 18 3.43 -2.95 11.64
C LYS A 18 2.76 -4.25 12.08
N ILE A 19 3.44 -5.37 11.95
CA ILE A 19 2.97 -6.67 12.42
C ILE A 19 3.57 -6.92 13.81
N VAL A 20 2.71 -7.15 14.81
CA VAL A 20 3.08 -7.44 16.21
C VAL A 20 2.20 -8.56 16.72
N ASP A 21 2.78 -9.69 17.13
CA ASP A 21 2.05 -10.85 17.66
C ASP A 21 0.84 -11.26 16.77
N ASP A 22 1.09 -11.41 15.47
CA ASP A 22 0.08 -11.70 14.43
C ASP A 22 -1.04 -10.64 14.27
N ARG A 23 -0.89 -9.46 14.88
CA ARG A 23 -1.79 -8.32 14.72
C ARG A 23 -1.16 -7.26 13.84
N GLU A 24 -1.98 -6.63 13.01
CA GLU A 24 -1.57 -5.50 12.18
C GLU A 24 -1.97 -4.17 12.83
N ILE A 25 -0.99 -3.29 13.04
CA ILE A 25 -1.20 -1.95 13.56
C ILE A 25 -0.90 -0.96 12.43
N VAL A 26 -1.93 -0.31 11.88
CA VAL A 26 -1.76 0.69 10.82
C VAL A 26 -1.09 1.94 11.39
N LEU A 27 0.11 2.25 10.88
CA LEU A 27 0.91 3.40 11.29
C LEU A 27 0.66 4.63 10.41
N ARG A 28 0.44 4.41 9.11
CA ARG A 28 0.18 5.47 8.13
C ARG A 28 -0.84 5.00 7.12
N ALA A 29 -1.75 5.89 6.75
CA ALA A 29 -2.71 5.68 5.68
C ALA A 29 -2.70 6.89 4.75
N SER A 30 -2.72 6.66 3.44
CA SER A 30 -2.81 7.71 2.43
C SER A 30 -3.87 7.34 1.41
N TYR A 31 -4.82 8.26 1.20
CA TYR A 31 -5.82 8.12 0.16
C TYR A 31 -5.17 8.42 -1.19
N VAL A 32 -5.47 7.58 -2.19
CA VAL A 32 -5.05 7.76 -3.57
C VAL A 32 -6.29 7.73 -4.46
N SER A 33 -6.38 8.71 -5.35
CA SER A 33 -7.44 8.73 -6.35
C SER A 33 -7.25 7.60 -7.37
N ALA A 34 -8.33 7.19 -8.03
CA ALA A 34 -8.24 6.21 -9.12
C ALA A 34 -7.33 6.69 -10.27
N GLU A 35 -7.29 8.00 -10.52
CA GLU A 35 -6.42 8.61 -11.52
C GLU A 35 -4.94 8.49 -11.15
N GLU A 36 -4.59 8.84 -9.91
CA GLU A 36 -3.21 8.69 -9.41
C GLU A 36 -2.78 7.22 -9.38
N PHE A 37 -3.67 6.30 -9.00
CA PHE A 37 -3.39 4.88 -9.05
C PHE A 37 -3.11 4.40 -10.48
N CYS A 38 -3.95 4.77 -11.45
CA CYS A 38 -3.74 4.43 -12.86
C CYS A 38 -2.43 5.03 -13.39
N ALA A 39 -2.11 6.28 -13.01
CA ALA A 39 -0.85 6.92 -13.40
C ALA A 39 0.37 6.18 -12.81
N LEU A 40 0.27 5.64 -11.60
CA LEU A 40 1.30 4.79 -11.00
C LEU A 40 1.39 3.42 -11.68
N ALA A 41 0.26 2.82 -12.05
CA ALA A 41 0.20 1.52 -12.72
C ALA A 41 0.81 1.52 -14.13
N CYS A 42 0.76 2.66 -14.81
CA CYS A 42 1.35 2.82 -16.15
C CYS A 42 2.87 3.08 -16.14
N ARG A 43 3.52 3.20 -14.97
CA ARG A 43 4.96 3.45 -14.87
C ARG A 43 5.75 2.13 -14.80
N PRO A 44 6.89 2.02 -15.50
CA PRO A 44 7.78 0.88 -15.32
C PRO A 44 8.44 0.94 -13.93
N GLY A 45 8.37 -0.16 -13.19
CA GLY A 45 8.98 -0.31 -11.85
C GLY A 45 7.95 -0.62 -10.75
N PRO A 46 8.41 -0.83 -9.50
CA PRO A 46 7.53 -1.14 -8.37
C PRO A 46 6.60 0.04 -8.05
N MET A 47 5.28 -0.26 -7.99
CA MET A 47 4.18 0.71 -7.81
C MET A 47 4.01 1.20 -6.36
N LEU A 48 5.10 1.38 -5.62
CA LEU A 48 5.03 1.65 -4.18
C LEU A 48 4.91 3.15 -3.91
N PRO A 49 4.03 3.58 -2.98
CA PRO A 49 3.92 4.97 -2.58
C PRO A 49 5.12 5.36 -1.71
N ARG A 50 6.29 5.59 -2.34
CA ARG A 50 7.55 5.90 -1.64
C ARG A 50 7.44 7.09 -0.69
N SER A 51 6.57 8.07 -0.98
CA SER A 51 6.28 9.20 -0.10
C SER A 51 5.65 8.82 1.25
N MET A 52 5.03 7.64 1.35
CA MET A 52 4.49 7.15 2.63
C MET A 52 5.55 6.55 3.54
N LEU A 53 6.66 6.11 2.95
CA LEU A 53 7.72 5.41 3.64
C LEU A 53 8.78 6.41 4.10
N PRO A 54 9.27 6.31 5.35
CA PRO A 54 10.54 6.93 5.73
C PRO A 54 11.65 6.49 4.76
N GLU A 55 12.58 7.38 4.45
CA GLU A 55 13.70 7.07 3.54
C GLU A 55 14.52 5.88 4.02
N SER A 56 14.66 5.72 5.34
CA SER A 56 15.38 4.59 5.97
C SER A 56 14.75 3.22 5.66
N MET A 57 13.47 3.17 5.29
CA MET A 57 12.76 1.93 4.99
C MET A 57 12.77 1.57 3.50
N LEU A 58 13.22 2.48 2.61
CA LEU A 58 13.09 2.28 1.16
C LEU A 58 13.88 1.07 0.65
N GLN A 59 15.08 0.84 1.20
CA GLN A 59 15.91 -0.30 0.81
C GLN A 59 15.29 -1.64 1.24
N ASP A 60 14.76 -1.71 2.46
CA ASP A 60 14.13 -2.92 2.98
C ASP A 60 12.83 -3.24 2.25
N VAL A 61 12.09 -2.20 1.86
CA VAL A 61 10.89 -2.31 1.03
C VAL A 61 11.23 -2.84 -0.36
N ASP A 62 12.28 -2.35 -1.00
CA ASP A 62 12.71 -2.84 -2.31
C ASP A 62 13.17 -4.32 -2.24
N ALA A 63 13.59 -4.81 -1.07
CA ALA A 63 13.92 -6.21 -0.79
C ALA A 63 12.74 -7.05 -0.26
N GLY A 64 11.55 -6.45 -0.10
CA GLY A 64 10.37 -7.10 0.45
C GLY A 64 9.76 -8.17 -0.46
N GLU A 65 8.86 -8.97 0.10
CA GLU A 65 8.14 -10.04 -0.59
C GLU A 65 6.67 -9.67 -0.79
N TRP A 66 6.18 -9.79 -2.04
CA TRP A 66 4.77 -9.64 -2.32
C TRP A 66 3.99 -10.88 -1.91
N ILE A 67 3.11 -10.71 -0.94
CA ILE A 67 2.12 -11.70 -0.50
C ILE A 67 0.73 -11.29 -1.00
N GLY A 68 -0.26 -12.20 -0.89
CA GLY A 68 -1.61 -11.96 -1.40
C GLY A 68 -2.31 -10.70 -0.86
N THR A 69 -1.87 -10.17 0.29
CA THR A 69 -2.47 -8.99 0.94
C THR A 69 -1.62 -7.71 0.84
N GLY A 70 -0.43 -7.76 0.25
CA GLY A 70 0.48 -6.62 0.15
C GLY A 70 1.96 -7.01 0.11
N LEU A 71 2.84 -6.03 0.23
CA LEU A 71 4.28 -6.21 0.31
C LEU A 71 4.72 -6.32 1.77
N ARG A 72 5.25 -7.47 2.17
CA ARG A 72 5.80 -7.73 3.50
C ARG A 72 7.31 -7.50 3.51
N PHE A 73 7.82 -6.81 4.51
CA PHE A 73 9.25 -6.53 4.66
C PHE A 73 9.66 -6.41 6.13
N VAL A 74 10.96 -6.48 6.40
CA VAL A 74 11.53 -6.35 7.75
C VAL A 74 12.38 -5.10 7.81
N HIS A 75 12.17 -4.25 8.81
CA HIS A 75 13.00 -3.08 9.10
C HIS A 75 13.38 -3.09 10.58
N GLU A 76 14.67 -2.98 10.89
CA GLU A 76 15.19 -2.99 12.27
C GLU A 76 14.70 -4.19 13.11
N GLY A 77 14.58 -5.37 12.48
CA GLY A 77 14.10 -6.60 13.14
C GLY A 77 12.60 -6.60 13.44
N GLN A 78 11.84 -5.66 12.87
CA GLN A 78 10.39 -5.57 13.00
C GLN A 78 9.72 -5.81 11.65
N GLU A 79 8.61 -6.53 11.64
CA GLU A 79 7.85 -6.80 10.42
C GLU A 79 6.84 -5.70 10.09
N TYR A 80 6.73 -5.41 8.80
CA TYR A 80 5.81 -4.44 8.24
C TYR A 80 5.10 -5.00 7.01
N LEU A 81 3.90 -4.46 6.76
CA LEU A 81 3.09 -4.73 5.58
C LEU A 81 2.70 -3.40 4.94
N LEU A 82 3.09 -3.23 3.67
CA LEU A 82 2.66 -2.12 2.82
C LEU A 82 1.62 -2.64 1.83
N ARG A 83 0.42 -2.05 1.82
CA ARG A 83 -0.66 -2.54 0.95
C ARG A 83 -1.55 -1.43 0.42
N CYS A 84 -2.22 -1.71 -0.69
CA CYS A 84 -3.27 -0.88 -1.24
C CYS A 84 -4.62 -1.61 -1.08
N ARG A 85 -5.64 -0.90 -0.58
CA ARG A 85 -6.99 -1.42 -0.36
C ARG A 85 -8.04 -0.47 -0.93
N ILE A 86 -9.23 -0.99 -1.22
CA ILE A 86 -10.38 -0.18 -1.58
C ILE A 86 -11.10 0.21 -0.29
N GLU A 87 -11.31 1.51 -0.04
CA GLU A 87 -12.03 1.96 1.16
C GLU A 87 -13.46 1.40 1.17
N GLY A 88 -13.87 0.81 2.30
CA GLY A 88 -15.23 0.29 2.50
C GLY A 88 -15.48 -1.12 1.93
N VAL A 89 -14.46 -1.82 1.44
CA VAL A 89 -14.52 -3.25 1.15
C VAL A 89 -13.78 -3.99 2.27
N ILE A 90 -14.55 -4.62 3.17
CA ILE A 90 -14.08 -5.48 4.27
C ILE A 90 -14.25 -6.93 3.83
#